data_AF-A0A2M6K8A8-F1
#
_entry.id   AF-A0A2M6K8A8-F1
#
_cell.length_a   1.000
_cell.length_b   1.000
_cell.length_c   1.000
_cell.angle_alpha   90.00
_cell.angle_beta   90.00
_cell.angle_gamma   90.00
#
_symmetry.space_group_name_H-M   'P 1'
#
loop_
_entity.id
_entity.type
_entity.pdbx_description
1 polymer ?
#
loop_
_entity_poly.entity_id
_entity_poly.type
_entity_poly.pdbx_seq_one_letter_code
_entity_poly.pdbx_strand_id
1 'polypeptide(L)'
;MNKLLKQILILTCLVALLVLPYFVFAVDGAQTQSGDTMKSVLNKLQSNSGYAPADQYTASRIAGTAVKAFLSILGVIFIFLTLYGGYVYMMARGNEDEVGKALLIIQRAIIGLIIIVGVYAIWQFIIINFLYG
;
A
#
# COMPACT_ATOMS: atom_id res chain seq x y z
N MET A 1 -29.24 17.14 -11.61
CA MET A 1 -27.90 16.68 -11.15
C MET A 1 -27.16 16.16 -12.36
N ASN A 2 -26.19 16.94 -12.84
CA ASN A 2 -25.55 16.79 -14.14
C ASN A 2 -24.95 15.38 -14.26
N LYS A 3 -25.12 14.70 -15.40
CA LYS A 3 -24.72 13.30 -15.59
C LYS A 3 -23.28 13.03 -15.16
N LEU A 4 -22.40 14.01 -15.35
CA LEU A 4 -20.99 13.99 -14.94
C LEU A 4 -20.79 13.94 -13.42
N LEU A 5 -21.62 14.64 -12.64
CA LEU A 5 -21.53 14.67 -11.18
C LEU A 5 -21.96 13.33 -10.58
N LYS A 6 -22.98 12.67 -11.16
CA LYS A 6 -23.33 11.29 -10.80
C LYS A 6 -22.20 10.30 -11.11
N GLN A 7 -21.53 10.47 -12.25
CA GLN A 7 -20.47 9.56 -12.69
C GLN A 7 -19.20 9.67 -11.82
N ILE A 8 -18.82 10.90 -11.42
CA ILE A 8 -17.72 11.14 -10.48
C ILE A 8 -18.03 10.53 -9.11
N LEU A 9 -19.25 10.74 -8.59
CA LEU A 9 -19.64 10.21 -7.29
C LEU A 9 -19.65 8.67 -7.25
N ILE A 10 -20.11 8.04 -8.34
CA ILE A 10 -20.08 6.58 -8.50
C ILE A 10 -18.62 6.06 -8.58
N LEU A 11 -17.74 6.75 -9.30
CA LEU A 11 -16.35 6.34 -9.44
C LEU A 11 -15.58 6.46 -8.11
N THR A 12 -15.77 7.56 -7.37
CA THR A 12 -15.17 7.73 -6.04
C THR A 12 -15.67 6.67 -5.06
N CYS A 13 -16.97 6.33 -5.12
CA CYS A 13 -17.56 5.28 -4.30
C CYS A 13 -17.03 3.88 -4.66
N LEU A 14 -16.86 3.60 -5.95
CA LEU A 14 -16.32 2.32 -6.45
C LEU A 14 -14.85 2.14 -6.08
N VAL A 15 -14.04 3.21 -6.16
CA VAL A 15 -12.66 3.20 -5.66
C VAL A 15 -12.63 2.99 -4.16
N ALA A 16 -13.49 3.67 -3.39
CA ALA A 16 -13.59 3.47 -1.95
C ALA A 16 -13.92 2.01 -1.61
N LEU A 17 -14.88 1.39 -2.30
CA LEU A 17 -15.25 -0.02 -2.14
C LEU A 17 -14.09 -0.98 -2.42
N LEU A 18 -13.25 -0.66 -3.42
CA LEU A 18 -12.07 -1.46 -3.78
C LEU A 18 -10.92 -1.30 -2.77
N VAL A 19 -10.92 -0.20 -2.02
CA VAL A 19 -9.92 0.09 -0.98
C VAL A 19 -10.34 -0.49 0.40
N LEU A 20 -11.64 -0.71 0.64
CA LEU A 20 -12.14 -1.38 1.86
C LEU A 20 -11.43 -2.71 2.21
N PRO A 21 -11.14 -3.64 1.29
CA PRO A 21 -10.39 -4.85 1.62
C PRO A 21 -8.93 -4.58 2.04
N TYR A 22 -8.35 -3.44 1.67
CA TYR A 22 -7.01 -3.04 2.15
C TYR A 22 -7.05 -2.54 3.60
N PHE A 23 -8.23 -2.19 4.13
CA PHE A 23 -8.44 -1.88 5.55
C PHE A 23 -8.74 -3.12 6.39
N VAL A 24 -8.66 -4.34 5.82
CA VAL A 24 -8.72 -5.57 6.61
C VAL A 24 -7.50 -5.61 7.53
N PHE A 25 -7.79 -5.27 8.78
CA PHE A 25 -7.01 -5.49 9.99
C PHE A 25 -5.98 -6.61 9.83
N ALA A 26 -4.74 -6.30 10.21
CA ALA A 26 -3.75 -7.31 10.53
C ALA A 26 -4.27 -8.12 11.73
N VAL A 27 -5.07 -9.15 11.45
CA VAL A 27 -5.21 -10.28 12.35
C VAL A 27 -3.89 -11.04 12.26
N ASP A 28 -3.30 -11.34 13.41
CA ASP A 28 -2.05 -12.08 13.52
C ASP A 28 -2.05 -13.33 12.62
N GLY A 29 -1.26 -13.27 11.55
CA GLY A 29 -0.84 -14.42 10.74
C GLY A 29 -1.84 -14.92 9.69
N ALA A 30 -1.64 -14.52 8.44
CA ALA A 30 -1.77 -15.44 7.30
C ALA A 30 -1.00 -14.86 6.10
N GLN A 31 0.20 -15.40 5.86
CA GLN A 31 0.71 -15.42 4.51
C GLN A 31 -0.13 -16.44 3.76
N THR A 32 -1.04 -16.01 2.89
CA THR A 32 -1.58 -16.90 1.87
C THR A 32 -0.48 -17.24 0.86
N GLN A 33 0.39 -18.17 1.24
CA GLN A 33 1.23 -18.97 0.36
C GLN A 33 1.25 -20.37 0.96
N SER A 34 0.20 -21.16 0.69
CA SER A 34 0.15 -22.63 0.65
C SER A 34 0.99 -23.48 1.63
N GLY A 35 1.40 -22.95 2.79
CA GLY A 35 2.27 -23.58 3.80
C GLY A 35 1.77 -23.42 5.24
N ASP A 36 0.57 -22.84 5.42
CA ASP A 36 -0.01 -22.49 6.72
C ASP A 36 -0.37 -23.71 7.58
N THR A 37 -0.51 -24.90 7.01
CA THR A 37 -0.76 -26.12 7.78
C THR A 37 0.44 -26.52 8.64
N MET A 38 1.66 -26.45 8.11
CA MET A 38 2.87 -26.80 8.88
C MET A 38 3.17 -25.77 9.96
N LYS A 39 3.05 -24.47 9.63
CA LYS A 39 3.31 -23.39 10.59
C LYS A 39 2.27 -23.35 11.72
N SER A 40 1.01 -23.71 11.44
CA SER A 40 -0.05 -23.92 12.44
C SER A 40 0.27 -25.09 13.39
N VAL A 41 0.72 -26.22 12.84
CA VAL A 41 1.11 -27.39 13.64
C VAL A 41 2.34 -27.09 14.49
N LEU A 42 3.36 -26.43 13.93
CA LEU A 42 4.57 -26.03 14.66
C LEU A 42 4.26 -25.04 15.78
N ASN A 43 3.36 -24.08 15.58
CA ASN A 43 2.93 -23.18 16.66
C ASN A 43 2.18 -23.93 17.77
N LYS A 44 1.32 -24.90 17.44
CA LYS A 44 0.64 -25.73 18.44
C LYS A 44 1.60 -26.64 19.21
N LEU A 45 2.64 -27.15 18.55
CA LEU A 45 3.71 -27.92 19.20
C LEU A 45 4.59 -27.02 20.09
N GLN A 46 4.91 -25.81 19.62
CA GLN A 46 5.67 -24.80 20.37
C GLN A 46 4.93 -24.39 21.66
N SER A 47 3.61 -24.15 21.60
CA SER A 47 2.80 -23.84 22.78
C SER A 47 2.72 -24.99 23.80
N ASN A 48 2.77 -26.24 23.35
CA ASN A 48 2.76 -27.42 24.23
C ASN A 48 4.13 -27.78 24.79
N SER A 49 5.21 -27.24 24.21
CA SER A 49 6.60 -27.57 24.57
C SER A 49 7.18 -26.67 25.68
N GLY A 50 6.41 -25.71 26.21
CA GLY A 50 6.85 -24.83 27.29
C GLY A 50 7.90 -23.78 26.90
N TYR A 51 8.34 -23.76 25.64
CA TYR A 51 9.13 -22.65 25.11
C TYR A 51 8.21 -21.45 24.89
N ALA A 52 8.45 -20.35 25.62
CA ALA A 52 7.86 -19.07 25.30
C ALA A 52 8.06 -18.79 23.80
N PRO A 53 7.08 -18.21 23.09
CA PRO A 53 7.31 -17.79 21.72
C PRO A 53 8.57 -16.94 21.76
N ALA A 54 9.55 -17.28 20.92
CA ALA A 54 10.69 -16.40 20.77
C ALA A 54 10.10 -15.04 20.38
N ASP A 55 10.13 -14.09 21.32
CA ASP A 55 9.73 -12.69 21.19
C ASP A 55 10.70 -11.96 20.24
N GLN A 56 11.17 -12.66 19.23
CA GLN A 56 11.79 -12.09 18.07
C GLN A 56 10.69 -11.32 17.35
N TYR A 57 10.63 -10.05 17.74
CA TYR A 57 10.03 -8.95 17.01
C TYR A 57 8.54 -8.66 17.28
N THR A 58 8.06 -8.70 18.53
CA THR A 58 6.77 -8.04 18.86
C THR A 58 6.79 -6.56 18.41
N ALA A 59 7.93 -5.88 18.60
CA ALA A 59 8.14 -4.54 18.07
C ALA A 59 8.11 -4.48 16.54
N SER A 60 8.77 -5.39 15.81
CA SER A 60 8.73 -5.36 14.33
C SER A 60 7.39 -5.84 13.76
N ARG A 61 6.59 -6.60 14.52
CA ARG A 61 5.23 -6.96 14.13
C ARG A 61 4.29 -5.75 14.25
N ILE A 62 4.37 -5.00 15.35
CA ILE A 62 3.66 -3.71 15.51
C ILE A 62 4.13 -2.72 14.44
N ALA A 63 5.44 -2.56 14.26
CA ALA A 63 6.00 -1.62 13.28
C ALA A 63 5.66 -2.02 11.84
N GLY A 64 5.72 -3.32 11.51
CA GLY A 64 5.36 -3.83 10.18
C GLY A 64 3.89 -3.61 9.85
N THR A 65 2.99 -3.80 10.84
CA THR A 65 1.56 -3.50 10.70
C THR A 65 1.32 -2.01 10.52
N ALA A 66 1.97 -1.16 11.32
CA ALA A 66 1.88 0.28 11.19
C ALA A 66 2.36 0.74 9.81
N VAL A 67 3.55 0.31 9.37
CA VAL A 67 4.11 0.65 8.05
C VAL A 67 3.20 0.20 6.92
N LYS A 68 2.64 -1.02 6.98
CA LYS A 68 1.66 -1.49 5.98
C LYS A 68 0.41 -0.61 5.92
N ALA A 69 -0.13 -0.22 7.08
CA ALA A 69 -1.29 0.66 7.16
C ALA A 69 -0.99 2.06 6.60
N PHE A 70 0.19 2.61 6.89
CA PHE A 70 0.62 3.88 6.31
C PHE A 70 0.81 3.76 4.79
N LEU A 71 1.46 2.68 4.30
CA LEU A 71 1.69 2.47 2.87
C LEU A 71 0.39 2.29 2.08
N SER A 72 -0.62 1.61 2.64
CA SER A 72 -1.91 1.42 1.96
C SER A 72 -2.63 2.75 1.77
N ILE A 73 -2.68 3.59 2.80
CA ILE A 73 -3.27 4.93 2.73
C ILE A 73 -2.49 5.80 1.74
N LEU A 74 -1.16 5.77 1.79
CA LEU A 74 -0.32 6.56 0.88
C LEU A 74 -0.53 6.16 -0.58
N GLY A 75 -0.56 4.86 -0.89
CA GLY A 75 -0.81 4.37 -2.24
C GLY A 75 -2.14 4.85 -2.81
N VAL A 76 -3.19 4.84 -1.99
CA VAL A 76 -4.51 5.36 -2.38
C VAL A 76 -4.45 6.86 -2.68
N ILE A 77 -3.78 7.64 -1.83
CA ILE A 77 -3.59 9.08 -2.04
C ILE A 77 -2.88 9.35 -3.37
N PHE A 78 -1.82 8.60 -3.70
CA PHE A 78 -1.10 8.76 -4.97
C PHE A 78 -1.98 8.48 -6.19
N ILE A 79 -2.87 7.48 -6.12
CA ILE A 79 -3.84 7.19 -7.19
C ILE A 79 -4.80 8.37 -7.35
N PHE A 80 -5.37 8.87 -6.26
CA PHE A 80 -6.27 10.04 -6.29
C PHE A 80 -5.57 11.29 -6.84
N LEU A 81 -4.31 11.53 -6.46
CA LEU A 81 -3.53 12.68 -6.92
C LEU A 81 -3.25 12.59 -8.43
N THR A 82 -2.95 11.39 -8.92
CA THR A 82 -2.75 11.13 -10.36
C THR A 82 -4.05 11.34 -11.14
N LEU A 83 -5.18 10.85 -10.60
CA LEU A 83 -6.50 11.04 -11.22
C LEU A 83 -6.90 12.53 -11.25
N TYR A 84 -6.64 13.26 -10.15
CA TYR A 84 -6.87 14.70 -10.07
C TYR A 84 -5.99 15.47 -11.06
N GLY A 85 -4.69 15.17 -11.12
CA GLY A 85 -3.78 15.77 -12.11
C GLY A 85 -4.23 15.49 -13.54
N GLY A 86 -4.65 14.25 -13.84
CA GLY A 86 -5.21 13.89 -15.14
C GLY A 86 -6.51 14.64 -15.46
N TYR A 87 -7.37 14.84 -14.47
CA TYR A 87 -8.60 15.62 -14.63
C TYR A 87 -8.31 17.10 -14.92
N VAL A 88 -7.37 17.71 -14.19
CA VAL A 88 -6.94 19.09 -14.46
C VAL A 88 -6.32 19.21 -15.84
N TYR A 89 -5.53 18.22 -16.27
CA TYR A 89 -4.97 18.19 -17.62
C TYR A 89 -6.05 18.18 -18.71
N MET A 90 -7.11 17.38 -18.52
CA MET A 90 -8.24 17.32 -19.46
C MET A 90 -9.07 18.62 -19.48
N MET A 91 -9.15 19.33 -18.34
CA MET A 91 -9.88 20.59 -18.24
C MET A 91 -9.11 21.81 -18.73
N ALA A 92 -7.79 21.69 -18.95
CA ALA A 92 -6.95 22.83 -19.23
C ALA A 92 -7.31 23.58 -20.53
N ARG A 93 -8.10 22.99 -21.45
CA ARG A 93 -8.67 23.63 -22.66
C ARG A 93 -7.67 24.46 -23.51
N GLY A 94 -6.37 24.17 -23.42
CA GLY A 94 -5.30 24.90 -24.12
C GLY A 94 -4.66 26.05 -23.32
N ASN A 95 -5.03 26.27 -22.06
CA ASN A 95 -4.33 27.17 -21.16
C ASN A 95 -3.02 26.51 -20.68
N GLU A 96 -1.88 27.07 -21.10
CA GLU A 96 -0.55 26.57 -20.79
C GLU A 96 -0.28 26.51 -19.28
N ASP A 97 -0.84 27.44 -18.50
CA ASP A 97 -0.68 27.46 -17.04
C ASP A 97 -1.37 26.27 -16.37
N GLU A 98 -2.56 25.89 -16.84
CA GLU A 98 -3.31 24.76 -16.28
C GLU A 98 -2.70 23.43 -16.71
N VAL A 99 -2.20 23.35 -17.94
CA VAL A 99 -1.44 22.18 -18.42
C VAL A 99 -0.16 21.99 -17.59
N GLY A 100 0.60 23.06 -17.35
CA GLY A 100 1.81 23.03 -16.55
C GLY A 100 1.54 22.59 -15.10
N LYS A 101 0.48 23.12 -14.48
CA LYS A 101 0.06 22.71 -13.13
C LYS A 101 -0.34 21.22 -13.08
N ALA A 102 -1.10 20.73 -14.05
CA ALA A 102 -1.51 19.34 -14.11
C ALA A 102 -0.32 18.38 -14.22
N LEU A 103 0.62 18.70 -15.11
CA LEU A 103 1.88 17.96 -15.28
C LEU A 103 2.72 17.95 -14.01
N LEU A 104 2.83 19.09 -13.32
CA LEU A 104 3.54 19.17 -12.04
C LEU A 104 2.93 18.25 -10.98
N ILE A 105 1.59 18.20 -10.88
CA ILE A 105 0.89 17.32 -9.94
C ILE A 105 1.20 15.85 -10.26
N ILE A 106 1.10 15.47 -11.54
CA ILE A 106 1.37 14.09 -11.99
C ILE A 106 2.84 13.71 -11.76
N GLN A 107 3.79 14.58 -12.11
CA GLN A 107 5.22 14.33 -11.89
C GLN A 107 5.54 14.12 -10.41
N ARG A 108 5.00 14.97 -9.52
CA ARG A 108 5.18 14.82 -8.07
C ARG A 108 4.59 13.52 -7.55
N ALA A 109 3.42 13.11 -8.06
CA ALA A 109 2.80 11.84 -7.70
C ALA A 109 3.68 10.64 -8.12
N ILE A 110 4.20 10.65 -9.34
CA ILE A 110 5.06 9.59 -9.88
C ILE A 110 6.38 9.50 -9.11
N ILE A 111 7.02 10.62 -8.82
CA ILE A 111 8.29 10.65 -8.05
C ILE A 111 8.08 10.04 -6.67
N GLY A 112 7.00 10.37 -5.97
CA GLY A 112 6.68 9.78 -4.67
C GLY A 112 6.47 8.25 -4.76
N LEU A 113 5.80 7.77 -5.81
CA LEU A 113 5.60 6.35 -6.04
C LEU A 113 6.92 5.62 -6.32
N ILE A 114 7.80 6.20 -7.14
CA ILE A 114 9.13 5.65 -7.42
C ILE A 114 9.96 5.51 -6.15
N ILE A 115 9.91 6.50 -5.25
CA ILE A 115 10.66 6.45 -3.97
C ILE A 115 10.20 5.26 -3.13
N ILE A 116 8.89 5.02 -2.99
CA ILE A 116 8.36 3.90 -2.19
C ILE A 116 8.82 2.56 -2.75
N VAL A 117 8.70 2.38 -4.07
CA VAL A 117 9.15 1.16 -4.75
C VAL A 117 10.66 0.99 -4.61
N GLY A 118 11.42 2.08 -4.76
CA GLY A 118 12.87 2.10 -4.63
C GLY A 118 13.34 1.70 -3.23
N VAL A 119 12.72 2.23 -2.17
CA VAL A 119 13.04 1.86 -0.77
C VAL A 119 12.84 0.37 -0.54
N TYR A 120 11.75 -0.21 -1.04
CA TYR A 120 11.50 -1.65 -0.89
C TYR A 120 12.52 -2.50 -1.65
N ALA A 121 12.88 -2.10 -2.87
CA ALA A 121 13.90 -2.77 -3.66
C ALA A 121 15.27 -2.77 -2.95
N ILE A 122 15.67 -1.62 -2.39
CA ILE A 122 16.91 -1.48 -1.63
C ILE A 122 16.88 -2.35 -0.36
N TRP A 123 15.77 -2.33 0.38
CA TRP A 123 15.60 -3.15 1.58
C TRP A 123 15.79 -4.64 1.29
N GLN A 124 15.13 -5.15 0.24
CA GLN A 124 15.24 -6.54 -0.18
C GLN A 124 16.67 -6.90 -0.64
N PHE A 125 17.31 -6.00 -1.39
CA PHE A 125 18.68 -6.20 -1.85
C PHE A 125 19.65 -6.38 -0.68
N ILE A 126 19.51 -5.56 0.38
CA ILE A 126 20.34 -5.68 1.59
C ILE A 126 20.10 -7.03 2.29
N ILE A 127 18.84 -7.42 2.50
CA ILE A 127 18.53 -8.69 3.19
C ILE A 127 19.06 -9.90 2.43
N ILE A 128 18.83 -9.94 1.12
CA ILE A 128 19.22 -11.08 0.28
C ILE A 128 20.73 -11.23 0.18
N ASN A 129 21.46 -10.14 -0.06
CA ASN A 129 22.92 -10.22 -0.21
C ASN A 129 23.68 -10.29 1.12
N PHE A 130 23.17 -9.69 2.20
CA PHE A 130 23.93 -9.55 3.43
C PHE A 130 23.58 -10.59 4.50
N LEU A 131 22.36 -11.14 4.48
CA LEU A 131 21.89 -12.03 5.55
C LEU A 131 21.84 -13.52 5.15
N TYR A 132 21.75 -13.82 3.85
CA TYR A 132 21.75 -15.17 3.30
C TYR A 132 23.06 -15.55 2.58
N GLY A 133 24.05 -14.64 2.61
CA GLY A 133 25.41 -14.85 2.09
C GLY A 133 26.38 -15.31 3.15
#